data_AF-A0A7X4GLK1-F1
#
_entry.id   AF-A0A7X4GLK1-F1
#
_cell.length_a   1.000
_cell.length_b   1.000
_cell.length_c   1.000
_cell.angle_alpha   90.00
_cell.angle_beta   90.00
_cell.angle_gamma   90.00
#
_symmetry.space_group_name_H-M   'P 1'
#
loop_
_entity.id
_entity.type
_entity.pdbx_description
1 polymer ?
#
loop_
_entity_poly.entity_id
_entity_poly.type
_entity_poly.pdbx_seq_one_letter_code
_entity_poly.pdbx_strand_id
1 'polypeptide(L)' 'MPKGASPKREREYKELEHKFKQEGRYEGREEEVAARIVNKQRTEHGETKAQHRSAKRTKH' A
#
# COMPACT_ATOMS: atom_id res chain seq x y z
N MET A 1 5.33 -6.15 -0.86
CA MET A 1 5.22 -4.87 -0.11
C MET A 1 6.49 -4.01 -0.29
N PRO A 2 6.41 -2.67 -0.45
CA PRO A 2 7.62 -1.84 -0.62
C PRO A 2 8.47 -1.78 0.65
N LYS A 3 9.80 -1.83 0.48
CA LYS A 3 10.79 -1.76 1.57
C LYS A 3 10.65 -0.43 2.32
N GLY A 4 10.64 -0.48 3.66
CA GLY A 4 10.56 0.71 4.53
C GLY A 4 9.17 0.98 5.15
N ALA A 5 8.29 -0.02 5.19
CA ALA A 5 7.09 0.05 6.00
C ALA A 5 7.37 -0.40 7.44
N SER A 6 6.54 0.03 8.39
CA SER A 6 6.70 -0.43 9.78
C SER A 6 6.33 -1.93 9.90
N PRO A 7 6.90 -2.66 10.88
CA PRO A 7 6.56 -4.07 11.12
C PRO A 7 5.06 -4.33 11.26
N LYS A 8 4.32 -3.34 11.79
CA LYS A 8 2.85 -3.38 11.87
C LYS A 8 2.20 -3.53 10.49
N ARG A 9 2.65 -2.74 9.51
CA ARG A 9 2.10 -2.76 8.14
C ARG A 9 2.47 -4.02 7.38
N GLU A 10 3.65 -4.56 7.61
CA GLU A 10 4.06 -5.84 7.03
C GLU A 10 3.17 -6.99 7.51
N ARG A 11 2.82 -6.99 8.80
CA ARG A 11 1.89 -7.99 9.35
C ARG A 11 0.48 -7.83 8.77
N GLU A 12 -0.03 -6.60 8.73
CA GLU A 12 -1.36 -6.30 8.20
C GLU A 12 -1.49 -6.68 6.72
N TYR A 13 -0.45 -6.43 5.92
CA TYR A 13 -0.39 -6.89 4.53
C TYR A 13 -0.52 -8.41 4.42
N LYS A 14 0.25 -9.17 5.22
CA LYS A 14 0.21 -10.64 5.20
C LYS A 14 -1.15 -11.18 5.65
N GLU A 15 -1.76 -10.56 6.66
CA GLU A 15 -3.10 -10.94 7.14
C GLU A 15 -4.17 -10.71 6.07
N LEU A 16 -4.14 -9.56 5.38
CA LEU A 16 -5.06 -9.25 4.28
C LEU A 16 -4.86 -10.18 3.08
N GLU A 17 -3.61 -10.39 2.66
CA GLU A 17 -3.27 -11.28 1.57
C GLU A 17 -3.76 -12.71 1.85
N HIS A 18 -3.48 -13.24 3.04
CA HIS A 18 -3.94 -14.57 3.44
C HIS A 18 -5.47 -14.65 3.46
N LYS A 19 -6.14 -13.63 4.02
CA LYS A 19 -7.60 -13.57 4.04
C LYS A 19 -8.19 -13.58 2.62
N PHE A 20 -7.64 -12.81 1.69
CA PHE A 20 -8.11 -12.78 0.31
C PHE A 20 -7.86 -14.09 -0.44
N LYS A 21 -6.73 -14.75 -0.17
CA LYS A 21 -6.43 -16.10 -0.71
C LYS A 21 -7.43 -17.12 -0.19
N GLN A 22 -7.80 -17.06 1.09
CA GLN A 22 -8.80 -17.97 1.68
C GLN A 22 -10.23 -17.69 1.19
N GLU A 23 -10.61 -16.42 1.04
CA GLU A 23 -11.93 -16.03 0.54
C GLU A 23 -12.09 -16.24 -0.97
N GLY A 24 -10.99 -16.42 -1.73
CA GLY A 24 -11.01 -16.51 -3.19
C GLY A 24 -11.54 -15.23 -3.88
N ARG A 25 -11.60 -14.11 -3.15
CA ARG A 25 -12.30 -12.89 -3.59
C ARG A 25 -11.57 -12.14 -4.70
N TYR A 26 -10.26 -12.30 -4.77
CA TYR A 26 -9.38 -11.56 -5.68
C TYR A 26 -8.37 -12.48 -6.34
N GLU A 27 -8.82 -13.59 -6.92
CA GLU A 27 -7.96 -14.61 -7.56
C GLU A 27 -6.91 -13.97 -8.48
N GLY A 28 -5.62 -14.17 -8.15
CA GLY A 28 -4.48 -13.67 -8.90
C GLY A 28 -4.13 -12.18 -8.67
N ARG A 29 -4.86 -11.47 -7.80
CA ARG A 29 -4.64 -10.05 -7.45
C ARG A 29 -4.61 -9.79 -5.95
N GLU A 30 -4.59 -10.83 -5.13
CA GLU A 30 -4.66 -10.74 -3.67
C GLU A 30 -3.54 -9.87 -3.10
N GLU A 31 -2.32 -10.08 -3.59
CA GLU A 31 -1.12 -9.34 -3.20
C GLU A 31 -1.20 -7.86 -3.60
N GLU A 32 -1.70 -7.56 -4.80
CA GLU A 32 -1.86 -6.19 -5.27
C GLU A 32 -2.90 -5.44 -4.43
N VAL A 33 -4.04 -6.08 -4.16
CA VAL A 33 -5.14 -5.49 -3.38
C VAL A 33 -4.71 -5.28 -1.92
N ALA A 34 -4.06 -6.27 -1.30
CA ALA A 34 -3.51 -6.14 0.05
C ALA A 34 -2.49 -4.99 0.14
N ALA A 35 -1.58 -4.89 -0.84
CA ALA A 35 -0.61 -3.80 -0.90
C ALA A 35 -1.30 -2.43 -1.07
N ARG A 36 -2.34 -2.33 -1.89
CA ARG A 36 -3.09 -1.09 -2.11
C ARG A 36 -3.80 -0.61 -0.84
N ILE A 37 -4.41 -1.54 -0.08
CA ILE A 37 -5.07 -1.23 1.19
C ILE A 37 -4.07 -0.69 2.20
N VAL A 38 -2.95 -1.39 2.40
CA VAL A 38 -1.92 -0.97 3.35
C VAL A 38 -1.29 0.35 2.93
N ASN A 39 -1.01 0.57 1.65
CA ASN A 39 -0.48 1.86 1.16
C ASN A 39 -1.47 3.02 1.37
N LYS A 40 -2.78 2.78 1.17
CA LYS A 40 -3.82 3.78 1.45
C LYS A 40 -3.83 4.17 2.93
N GLN A 41 -3.87 3.18 3.82
CA GLN A 41 -3.80 3.45 5.26
C GLN A 41 -2.48 4.14 5.65
N ARG A 42 -1.34 3.78 5.05
CA ARG A 42 -0.07 4.47 5.32
C ARG A 42 -0.15 5.95 4.93
N THR A 43 -0.82 6.24 3.82
CA THR A 43 -1.05 7.61 3.38
C THR A 43 -1.97 8.36 4.34
N GLU A 44 -3.08 7.74 4.75
CA GLU A 44 -4.03 8.31 5.72
C GLU A 44 -3.40 8.58 7.09
N HIS A 45 -2.48 7.71 7.53
CA HIS A 45 -1.74 7.87 8.77
C HIS A 45 -0.45 8.70 8.65
N GLY A 46 -0.15 9.27 7.47
CA GLY A 46 1.07 10.06 7.26
C GLY A 46 2.38 9.27 7.33
N GLU A 47 2.33 7.94 7.24
CA GLU A 47 3.49 7.04 7.23
C GLU A 47 4.17 6.94 5.85
N THR A 48 3.60 7.60 4.84
CA THR A 48 4.26 7.81 3.55
C THR A 48 4.89 9.20 3.53
N LYS A 49 6.14 9.31 3.07
CA LYS A 49 6.67 10.61 2.67
C LYS A 49 5.75 11.16 1.58
N ALA A 50 5.08 12.27 1.85
CA ALA A 50 4.35 12.98 0.81
C ALA A 50 5.34 13.23 -0.32
N GLN A 51 5.17 12.56 -1.46
CA GLN A 51 5.83 12.98 -2.67
C GLN A 51 5.17 14.30 -3.02
N HIS A 52 5.70 15.40 -2.47
CA HIS A 52 5.45 16.73 -3.00
C HIS A 52 5.73 16.59 -4.50
N ARG A 53 4.66 16.55 -5.32
CA ARG A 53 4.82 16.73 -6.75
C ARG A 53 5.37 18.14 -6.85
N SER A 54 6.69 18.28 -6.91
CA SER A 54 7.33 19.49 -7.38
C SER A 54 6.77 19.67 -8.78
N ALA A 55 5.70 20.45 -8.88
CA ALA A 55 5.10 20.86 -10.13
C ALA A 55 6.28 21.34 -10.97
N LYS A 56 6.55 20.63 -12.08
CA LYS A 56 7.49 21.12 -13.09
C LYS A 56 7.00 22.53 -13.39
N ARG A 57 7.73 23.53 -12.89
CA ARG A 57 7.54 24.93 -13.25
C ARG A 57 7.77 24.98 -14.76
N THR A 58 6.69 24.91 -15.53
CA THR A 58 6.70 25.29 -16.93
C THR A 58 7.13 26.75 -16.93
N LYS A 59 8.39 27.00 -17.32
CA LYS A 59 8.86 28.34 -17.65
C LYS A 59 8.28 28.66 -19.03
N HIS A 60 7.41 29.66 -19.09
CA HIS A 60 7.13 30.43 -20.29
C HIS A 60 7.23 31.91 -19.94
#